data_AF-A0A2V5PCA1-F1
#
_entry.id   AF-A0A2V5PCA1-F1
#
_cell.length_a   1.000
_cell.length_b   1.000
_cell.length_c   1.000
_cell.angle_alpha   90.00
_cell.angle_beta   90.00
_cell.angle_gamma   90.00
#
_symmetry.space_group_name_H-M   'P 1'
#
loop_
_entity.id
_entity.type
_entity.pdbx_description
1 polymer ?
#
loop_
_entity_poly.entity_id
_entity_poly.type
_entity_poly.pdbx_seq_one_letter_code
_entity_poly.pdbx_strand_id
1 'polypeptide(L)' 'FTDAGNLLPTSEDIGLSDMRYAIGAGLRYKLPVGPIRLDYGINPNPHPDENFGAFHFSFGFAF' A
#
# COMPACT_ATOMS: atom_id res chain seq x y z
N PHE A 1 6.62 -2.97 5.94
CA PHE A 1 5.27 -2.62 6.41
C PHE A 1 4.34 -3.77 6.06
N THR A 2 3.34 -3.99 6.90
CA THR A 2 2.28 -4.99 6.65
C THR A 2 0.98 -4.23 6.78
N ASP A 3 0.26 -4.09 5.67
CA ASP A 3 -1.02 -3.40 5.64
C ASP A 3 -2.10 -4.44 5.31
N ALA A 4 -3.11 -4.53 6.17
CA ALA A 4 -4.30 -5.34 5.95
C ALA A 4 -5.48 -4.37 5.79
N GLY A 5 -6.21 -4.50 4.69
CA GLY A 5 -7.32 -3.60 4.36
C GLY A 5 -8.38 -4.34 3.57
N ASN A 6 -9.64 -3.96 3.76
CA ASN A 6 -10.75 -4.50 3.00
C ASN A 6 -11.43 -3.34 2.27
N LEU A 7 -11.55 -3.41 0.95
CA LEU A 7 -12.32 -2.45 0.16
C LEU A 7 -13.72 -3.03 0.00
N LEU A 8 -14.63 -2.63 0.88
CA LEU A 8 -16.03 -3.04 0.83
C LEU A 8 -16.79 -2.09 -0.13
N PRO A 9 -17.35 -2.59 -1.25
CA PRO A 9 -18.11 -1.75 -2.18
C PRO A 9 -19.44 -1.26 -1.59
N THR A 10 -19.98 -1.92 -0.56
CA THR A 10 -21.16 -1.50 0.21
C THR A 10 -21.07 -1.96 1.67
N SER A 11 -21.65 -1.20 2.60
CA SER A 11 -21.57 -1.43 4.06
C SER A 11 -22.40 -2.62 4.58
N GLU A 12 -23.16 -3.31 3.72
CA GLU A 12 -24.10 -4.37 4.09
C GLU A 12 -23.51 -5.79 4.02
N ASP A 13 -22.38 -5.99 3.33
CA ASP A 13 -21.67 -7.28 3.25
C ASP A 13 -20.37 -7.22 4.06
N ILE A 14 -20.47 -7.34 5.39
CA ILE A 14 -19.31 -7.45 6.28
C ILE A 14 -18.75 -8.89 6.19
N GLY A 15 -18.27 -9.26 5.01
CA GLY A 15 -17.57 -10.51 4.76
C GLY A 15 -16.11 -10.40 5.16
N LEU A 16 -15.72 -10.98 6.30
CA LEU A 16 -14.32 -11.20 6.67
C LEU A 16 -13.55 -12.07 5.63
N SER A 17 -14.27 -12.66 4.68
CA SER A 17 -13.73 -13.48 3.57
C SER A 17 -13.01 -12.69 2.49
N ASP A 18 -13.24 -11.38 2.37
CA ASP A 18 -12.65 -10.56 1.29
C ASP A 18 -11.44 -9.72 1.76
N MET A 19 -10.90 -10.03 2.94
CA MET A 19 -9.76 -9.33 3.52
C MET A 19 -8.54 -9.42 2.59
N ARG A 20 -8.11 -8.27 2.06
CA ARG A 20 -6.92 -8.16 1.22
C ARG A 20 -5.72 -7.88 2.10
N TYR A 21 -4.62 -8.55 1.79
CA TYR A 21 -3.36 -8.39 2.49
C TYR A 21 -2.35 -7.83 1.52
N ALA A 22 -1.55 -6.86 1.95
CA ALA A 22 -0.41 -6.38 1.19
C ALA A 22 0.83 -6.41 2.08
N ILE A 23 1.93 -6.87 1.50
CA ILE A 23 3.23 -6.84 2.16
C ILE A 23 4.08 -5.85 1.39
N GLY A 24 4.85 -5.00 2.06
CA GLY A 24 5.78 -4.17 1.34
C GLY A 24 6.95 -3.66 2.14
N ALA A 25 7.90 -3.10 1.42
CA ALA A 25 9.14 -2.55 1.95
C ALA A 25 9.21 -1.06 1.62
N GLY A 26 9.56 -0.27 2.63
CA GLY A 26 9.68 1.18 2.52
C GLY A 26 11.07 1.62 2.93
N LEU A 27 11.69 2.47 2.12
CA LEU A 27 12.92 3.18 2.45
C LEU A 27 12.61 4.66 2.63
N ARG A 28 13.05 5.21 3.77
CA ARG A 28 12.96 6.64 4.03
C ARG A 28 14.34 7.21 4.26
N TYR A 29 14.68 8.27 3.54
CA TYR A 29 15.98 8.93 3.67
C TYR A 29 15.80 10.44 3.81
N LYS A 30 16.58 11.05 4.70
CA LYS A 30 16.55 12.50 4.94
C LYS A 30 17.69 13.15 4.17
N LEU A 31 17.37 13.85 3.08
CA LEU A 31 18.32 14.71 2.41
C LEU A 31 18.31 16.09 3.06
N PRO A 32 19.40 16.87 2.96
CA PRO A 32 19.42 18.28 3.36
C PRO A 32 18.31 19.12 2.68
N VAL A 33 17.89 18.71 1.49
CA VAL A 33 16.84 19.38 0.68
C VAL A 33 15.43 18.88 0.96
N GLY A 34 15.26 17.84 1.79
CA GLY A 34 13.95 17.28 2.13
C GLY A 34 13.97 15.74 2.27
N PRO A 35 12.95 15.16 2.92
CA PRO A 35 12.83 13.72 3.01
C PRO A 35 12.39 13.12 1.67
N ILE A 36 12.99 11.98 1.33
CA ILE A 36 12.50 11.07 0.29
C ILE A 36 11.91 9.82 0.94
N ARG A 37 10.87 9.27 0.32
CA ARG A 37 10.29 7.98 0.69
C ARG A 37 10.00 7.18 -0.58
N LEU A 38 10.44 5.93 -0.55
CA LEU A 38 10.24 4.94 -1.59
C LEU A 38 9.53 3.76 -0.92
N ASP A 39 8.34 3.40 -1.38
CA ASP A 39 7.63 2.22 -0.90
C ASP A 39 7.31 1.29 -2.08
N TYR A 40 7.50 0.00 -1.87
CA TYR A 40 7.09 -1.03 -2.81
C TYR A 40 6.22 -2.04 -2.08
N GLY A 41 4.96 -2.13 -2.47
CA GLY A 41 3.99 -3.08 -1.96
C GLY A 41 3.69 -4.17 -2.98
N ILE A 42 3.50 -5.39 -2.50
CA ILE A 42 3.03 -6.54 -3.27
C ILE A 42 1.71 -7.04 -2.68
N ASN A 43 0.78 -7.39 -3.57
CA ASN A 43 -0.41 -8.15 -3.26
C ASN A 43 -0.08 -9.63 -3.51
N PRO A 44 0.00 -10.48 -2.47
CA PRO A 44 0.31 -11.90 -2.60
C PRO A 44 -0.83 -12.72 -3.22
N ASN A 45 -2.04 -12.16 -3.36
CA ASN A 45 -3.19 -12.82 -3.97
C ASN A 45 -4.02 -11.84 -4.83
N PRO A 46 -3.48 -11.34 -5.96
CA PRO A 46 -4.19 -10.41 -6.81
C PRO A 46 -5.27 -11.14 -7.63
N HIS A 47 -6.43 -10.51 -7.78
CA HIS A 47 -7.44 -10.93 -8.74
C HIS A 47 -6.99 -10.66 -10.19
N PRO A 48 -7.66 -11.25 -11.20
CA PRO A 48 -7.30 -11.07 -12.62
C PRO A 48 -7.19 -9.61 -13.06
N ASP A 49 -7.93 -8.71 -12.41
CA ASP A 49 -8.00 -7.28 -12.73
C ASP A 49 -7.17 -6.41 -11.76
N GLU A 50 -6.44 -7.02 -10.81
CA GLU A 50 -5.62 -6.33 -9.82
C GLU A 50 -4.13 -6.42 -10.17
N ASN A 51 -3.39 -5.34 -9.86
CA ASN A 51 -1.94 -5.35 -10.01
C ASN A 51 -1.28 -6.14 -8.87
N PHE A 52 -0.32 -7.00 -9.22
CA PHE A 52 0.49 -7.76 -8.26
C PHE A 52 1.32 -6.87 -7.32
N GLY A 53 1.66 -5.66 -7.72
CA GLY A 53 2.40 -4.74 -6.87
C GLY A 53 2.29 -3.29 -7.30
N ALA A 54 2.68 -2.39 -6.41
CA ALA A 54 2.63 -0.96 -6.60
C ALA A 54 3.90 -0.30 -6.04
N PHE A 55 4.48 0.59 -6.84
CA PHE A 55 5.59 1.43 -6.43
C PHE A 55 5.08 2.83 -6.11
N HIS A 56 5.44 3.35 -4.94
CA HIS A 56 5.14 4.70 -4.50
C HIS A 56 6.41 5.46 -4.19
N PHE A 57 6.50 6.68 -4.72
CA PHE A 57 7.55 7.63 -4.43
C PHE A 57 6.94 8.92 -3.90
N SER A 58 7.55 9.48 -2.85
CA SER A 58 7.21 10.82 -2.37
C SER A 58 8.47 11.60 -2.00
N PHE A 59 8.43 12.89 -2.28
CA PHE A 59 9.47 13.85 -1.98
C PHE A 59 8.84 15.14 -1.47
N GLY A 60 9.41 15.69 -0.41
CA GLY A 60 9.00 16.99 0.13
C GLY A 60 8.54 16.93 1.57
N PHE A 61 8.32 18.11 2.15
CA PHE A 61 7.78 18.26 3.48
C PHE A 61 6.26 18.19 3.40
N ALA A 62 5.64 17.23 4.10
CA ALA A 62 4.21 17.29 4.36
C ALA A 62 3.97 18.53 5.26
N PHE A 63 3.15 19.45 4.77
CA PHE A 63 2.76 20.67 5.49
C PHE A 63 1.59 20.38 6.45
#